data_AF-A0AAW9F7N4-F1
#
_entry.id   AF-A0AAW9F7N4-F1
#
_cell.length_a   1.000
_cell.length_b   1.000
_cell.length_c   1.000
_cell.angle_alpha   90.00
_cell.angle_beta   90.00
_cell.angle_gamma   90.00
#
_symmetry.space_group_name_H-M   'P 1'
#
loop_
_entity.id
_entity.type
_entity.pdbx_description
1 polymer ?
#
loop_
_entity_poly.entity_id
_entity_poly.type
_entity_poly.pdbx_seq_one_letter_code
_entity_poly.pdbx_strand_id
1 'polypeptide(L)'
;MNMFGLDTNVVLRLFVDDDPKQRQAALRFGAEIGRSHTVFVTLITLIELDWALRSNYGFDRRQVMVAIRKLLHTRGLFVEGHDIVVKALRFVEKNNADFADALIACRSQSEECAVTYTFDQKAARKIPGMELLT
;
A
#
# COMPACT_ATOMS: atom_id res chain seq x y z
N MET A 1 4.81 -24.27 -6.98
CA MET A 1 4.34 -23.32 -5.96
C MET A 1 3.37 -22.38 -6.65
N ASN A 2 2.09 -22.38 -6.26
CA ASN A 2 1.08 -21.54 -6.92
C ASN A 2 1.15 -20.12 -6.39
N MET A 3 0.72 -19.14 -7.19
CA MET A 3 0.57 -17.75 -6.80
C MET A 3 -0.91 -17.39 -6.66
N PHE A 4 -1.28 -16.71 -5.58
CA PHE A 4 -2.64 -16.27 -5.31
C PHE A 4 -2.73 -14.75 -5.16
N GLY A 5 -3.77 -14.12 -5.72
CA GLY A 5 -4.06 -12.72 -5.45
C GLY A 5 -4.78 -12.56 -4.10
N LEU A 6 -4.45 -11.51 -3.35
CA LEU A 6 -5.16 -11.16 -2.12
C LEU A 6 -5.97 -9.87 -2.30
N ASP A 7 -7.23 -9.94 -1.90
CA ASP A 7 -8.11 -8.79 -1.74
C ASP A 7 -7.82 -8.03 -0.43
N THR A 8 -8.23 -6.76 -0.35
CA THR A 8 -8.01 -5.87 0.78
C THR A 8 -8.55 -6.44 2.08
N ASN A 9 -9.74 -7.04 2.06
CA ASN A 9 -10.34 -7.61 3.27
C ASN A 9 -9.51 -8.77 3.86
N VAL A 10 -8.83 -9.58 3.04
CA VAL A 10 -7.96 -10.66 3.51
C VAL A 10 -6.66 -10.07 4.06
N VAL A 11 -6.05 -9.11 3.35
CA VAL A 11 -4.83 -8.44 3.80
C VAL A 11 -5.06 -7.70 5.12
N LEU A 12 -6.19 -7.00 5.25
CA LEU A 12 -6.59 -6.27 6.45
C LEU A 12 -6.67 -7.19 7.67
N ARG A 13 -7.20 -8.42 7.48
CA ARG A 13 -7.29 -9.45 8.52
C ARG A 13 -5.93 -9.98 8.95
N LEU A 14 -4.82 -9.61 8.31
CA LEU A 14 -3.48 -9.89 8.87
C LEU A 14 -3.09 -8.88 9.96
N PHE A 15 -3.73 -7.71 9.99
CA PHE A 15 -3.39 -6.60 10.88
C PHE A 15 -4.40 -6.41 12.01
N VAL A 16 -5.70 -6.54 11.73
CA VAL A 16 -6.79 -6.22 12.69
C VAL A 16 -7.57 -7.45 13.13
N ASP A 17 -8.13 -7.42 14.33
CA ASP A 17 -8.84 -8.54 14.96
C ASP A 17 -10.31 -8.18 15.22
N ASP A 18 -10.99 -7.74 14.16
CA ASP A 18 -12.39 -7.30 14.18
C ASP A 18 -13.38 -8.44 13.87
N ASP A 19 -12.96 -9.38 13.03
CA ASP A 19 -13.64 -10.66 12.80
C ASP A 19 -12.69 -11.82 13.15
N PRO A 20 -12.84 -12.44 14.34
CA PRO A 20 -11.95 -13.51 14.78
C PRO A 20 -11.91 -14.72 13.84
N LYS A 21 -13.01 -15.04 13.14
CA LYS A 21 -13.07 -16.17 12.21
C LYS A 21 -12.26 -15.88 10.96
N GLN A 22 -12.47 -14.70 10.37
CA GLN A 22 -11.70 -14.26 9.21
C GLN A 22 -10.23 -14.05 9.56
N ARG A 23 -9.93 -13.48 10.72
CA ARG A 23 -8.56 -13.33 11.25
C ARG A 23 -7.86 -14.68 11.35
N GLN A 24 -8.51 -15.67 11.95
CA GLN A 24 -7.93 -17.00 12.08
C GLN A 24 -7.69 -17.66 10.71
N ALA A 25 -8.61 -17.50 9.75
CA ALA A 25 -8.43 -18.00 8.39
C ALA A 25 -7.27 -17.31 7.67
N ALA A 26 -7.19 -15.98 7.73
CA ALA A 26 -6.13 -15.19 7.12
C ALA A 26 -4.75 -15.53 7.71
N LEU A 27 -4.64 -15.72 9.03
CA LEU A 27 -3.39 -16.12 9.69
C LEU A 27 -2.95 -17.53 9.31
N ARG A 28 -3.89 -18.50 9.25
CA ARG A 28 -3.57 -19.87 8.80
C ARG A 28 -3.08 -19.87 7.35
N PHE A 29 -3.75 -19.15 6.47
CA PHE A 29 -3.33 -18.99 5.08
C PHE A 29 -1.98 -18.27 4.99
N GLY A 30 -1.80 -17.20 5.76
CA GLY A 30 -0.58 -16.38 5.80
C GLY A 30 0.66 -17.14 6.27
N ALA A 31 0.51 -18.10 7.20
CA ALA A 31 1.60 -18.93 7.70
C ALA A 31 2.25 -19.82 6.61
N GLU A 32 1.53 -20.07 5.53
CA GLU A 32 1.93 -20.92 4.42
C GLU A 32 2.58 -20.13 3.25
N ILE A 33 2.52 -18.79 3.31
CA ILE A 33 3.16 -17.90 2.32
C ILE A 33 4.68 -18.08 2.38
N GLY A 34 5.30 -18.25 1.21
CA GLY A 34 6.74 -18.49 1.06
C GLY A 34 7.18 -19.92 1.39
N ARG A 35 6.25 -20.79 1.82
CA ARG A 35 6.47 -22.22 2.09
C ARG A 35 5.80 -23.08 1.01
N SER A 36 4.47 -23.00 0.90
CA SER A 36 3.66 -23.83 -0.01
C SER A 36 3.07 -23.04 -1.18
N HIS A 37 2.96 -21.72 -1.04
CA HIS A 37 2.47 -20.81 -2.08
C HIS A 37 3.10 -19.42 -1.96
N THR A 38 2.91 -18.59 -2.99
CA THR A 38 3.23 -17.16 -2.96
C THR A 38 1.95 -16.36 -3.12
N VAL A 39 1.99 -15.08 -2.79
CA VAL A 39 0.85 -14.19 -2.94
C VAL A 39 1.21 -12.92 -3.68
N PHE A 40 0.22 -12.28 -4.30
CA PHE A 40 0.34 -11.01 -4.98
C PHE A 40 -0.68 -10.01 -4.43
N VAL A 41 -0.23 -8.79 -4.17
CA VAL A 41 -1.04 -7.67 -3.67
C VAL A 41 -0.93 -6.52 -4.66
N THR A 42 -2.08 -6.01 -5.11
CA THR A 42 -2.16 -4.94 -6.10
C THR A 42 -1.95 -3.55 -5.47
N LEU A 43 -1.69 -2.54 -6.30
CA LEU A 43 -1.65 -1.14 -5.84
C LEU A 43 -3.01 -0.68 -5.29
N ILE A 44 -4.11 -1.11 -5.92
CA ILE A 44 -5.45 -0.76 -5.44
C ILE A 44 -5.73 -1.36 -4.06
N THR A 45 -5.29 -2.60 -3.82
CA THR A 45 -5.38 -3.23 -2.50
C THR A 45 -4.61 -2.45 -1.43
N LEU A 46 -3.45 -1.88 -1.76
CA LEU A 46 -2.69 -1.05 -0.82
C LEU A 46 -3.35 0.29 -0.51
N ILE A 47 -3.98 0.93 -1.51
CA ILE A 47 -4.72 2.19 -1.31
C ILE A 47 -5.93 1.94 -0.41
N GLU A 48 -6.72 0.91 -0.69
CA GLU A 48 -7.87 0.56 0.15
C GLU A 48 -7.43 0.15 1.56
N LEU A 49 -6.29 -0.53 1.70
CA LEU A 49 -5.72 -0.88 3.01
C LEU A 49 -5.35 0.38 3.82
N ASP A 50 -4.69 1.37 3.21
CA ASP A 50 -4.37 2.64 3.89
C ASP A 50 -5.63 3.35 4.36
N TRP A 51 -6.61 3.49 3.47
CA TRP A 51 -7.86 4.14 3.78
C TRP A 51 -8.62 3.40 4.89
N ALA A 52 -8.73 2.07 4.81
CA ALA A 52 -9.46 1.27 5.78
C ALA A 52 -8.80 1.32 7.17
N LEU A 53 -7.48 1.13 7.25
CA LEU A 53 -6.75 1.16 8.53
C LEU A 53 -6.90 2.52 9.23
N ARG A 54 -6.80 3.63 8.48
CA ARG A 54 -6.91 4.99 9.05
C ARG A 54 -8.35 5.35 9.41
N SER A 55 -9.30 5.07 8.52
CA SER A 55 -10.68 5.54 8.65
C SER A 55 -11.51 4.66 9.59
N ASN A 56 -11.28 3.34 9.58
CA ASN A 56 -12.14 2.38 10.28
C ASN A 56 -11.48 1.78 11.53
N TYR A 57 -10.14 1.73 11.59
CA TYR A 57 -9.41 1.09 12.70
C TYR A 57 -8.52 2.05 13.49
N GLY A 58 -8.58 3.35 13.19
CA GLY A 58 -7.90 4.39 13.98
C GLY A 58 -6.38 4.36 13.89
N PHE A 59 -5.80 3.70 12.87
CA PHE A 59 -4.35 3.71 12.67
C PHE A 59 -3.92 5.12 12.27
N ASP A 60 -2.85 5.61 12.89
CA ASP A 60 -2.16 6.78 12.39
C ASP A 60 -1.35 6.44 11.11
N ARG A 61 -0.91 7.48 10.41
CA ARG A 61 -0.14 7.34 9.18
C ARG A 61 1.12 6.49 9.37
N ARG A 62 1.85 6.66 10.48
CA ARG A 62 3.09 5.92 10.75
C ARG A 62 2.78 4.43 10.93
N GLN A 63 1.71 4.10 11.66
CA GLN A 63 1.26 2.72 11.85
C GLN A 63 0.92 2.05 10.52
N VAL A 64 0.25 2.75 9.62
CA VAL A 64 -0.04 2.22 8.27
C VAL A 64 1.23 2.04 7.44
N MET A 65 2.16 3.01 7.45
CA MET A 65 3.42 2.86 6.73
C MET A 65 4.22 1.64 7.23
N VAL A 66 4.20 1.37 8.54
CA VAL A 66 4.78 0.15 9.12
C VAL A 66 4.06 -1.11 8.62
N ALA A 67 2.73 -1.10 8.53
CA ALA A 67 1.95 -2.23 8.01
C ALA A 67 2.31 -2.53 6.54
N ILE A 68 2.33 -1.51 5.67
CA ILE A 68 2.70 -1.67 4.25
C ILE A 68 4.16 -2.13 4.12
N ARG A 69 5.08 -1.60 4.92
CA ARG A 69 6.47 -2.09 4.95
C ARG A 69 6.58 -3.55 5.34
N LYS A 70 5.77 -4.03 6.29
CA LYS A 70 5.77 -5.46 6.65
C LYS A 70 5.35 -6.32 5.46
N LEU A 71 4.36 -5.88 4.67
CA LEU A 71 3.98 -6.58 3.43
C LEU A 71 5.17 -6.67 2.47
N LEU A 72 5.82 -5.54 2.16
CA LEU A 72 6.97 -5.49 1.24
C LEU A 72 8.14 -6.39 1.67
N HIS A 73 8.36 -6.59 2.97
CA HIS A 73 9.44 -7.45 3.48
C HIS A 73 9.01 -8.90 3.76
N THR A 74 7.75 -9.26 3.48
CA THR A 74 7.25 -10.62 3.73
C THR A 74 7.71 -11.57 2.63
N ARG A 75 8.50 -12.59 3.00
CA ARG A 75 8.97 -13.62 2.06
C ARG A 75 7.77 -14.30 1.37
N GLY A 76 7.78 -14.33 0.04
CA GLY A 76 6.73 -14.96 -0.75
C GLY A 76 5.49 -14.08 -0.98
N LEU A 77 5.48 -12.84 -0.49
CA LEU A 77 4.49 -11.82 -0.82
C LEU A 77 5.10 -10.85 -1.84
N PHE A 78 4.47 -10.74 -2.99
CA PHE A 78 4.83 -9.80 -4.04
C PHE A 78 3.83 -8.66 -4.09
N VAL A 79 4.33 -7.45 -4.28
CA VAL A 79 3.52 -6.25 -4.41
C VAL A 79 3.68 -5.71 -5.82
N GLU A 80 2.56 -5.36 -6.45
CA GLU A 80 2.54 -4.68 -7.73
C GLU A 80 3.43 -3.44 -7.69
N GLY A 81 4.42 -3.35 -8.57
CA GLY A 81 5.32 -2.21 -8.60
C GLY A 81 6.06 -2.00 -7.27
N HIS A 82 6.64 -3.05 -6.67
CA HIS A 82 7.38 -2.99 -5.41
C HIS A 82 8.23 -1.71 -5.21
N ASP A 83 9.06 -1.37 -6.19
CA ASP A 83 9.95 -0.20 -6.10
C ASP A 83 9.21 1.14 -6.15
N ILE A 84 8.07 1.17 -6.86
CA ILE A 84 7.14 2.31 -6.90
C ILE A 84 6.56 2.53 -5.51
N VAL A 85 6.11 1.46 -4.84
CA VAL A 85 5.56 1.54 -3.47
C VAL A 85 6.65 1.97 -2.48
N VAL A 86 7.86 1.40 -2.57
CA VAL A 86 9.00 1.83 -1.73
C VAL A 86 9.30 3.32 -1.91
N LYS A 87 9.27 3.82 -3.15
CA LYS A 87 9.46 5.25 -3.44
C LYS A 87 8.35 6.12 -2.87
N ALA A 88 7.09 5.71 -3.03
CA ALA A 88 5.94 6.42 -2.46
C ALA A 88 6.03 6.51 -0.93
N LEU A 89 6.37 5.40 -0.25
CA LEU A 89 6.58 5.39 1.21
C LEU A 89 7.66 6.39 1.66
N ARG A 90 8.73 6.59 0.87
CA ARG A 90 9.76 7.59 1.18
C ARG A 90 9.24 9.02 1.06
N PHE A 91 8.36 9.31 0.10
CA PHE A 91 7.73 10.64 -0.03
C PHE A 91 6.77 10.92 1.12
N VAL A 92 5.99 9.93 1.54
CA VAL A 92 5.11 10.05 2.72
C VAL A 92 5.92 10.40 3.96
N GLU A 93 7.03 9.69 4.21
CA GLU A 93 7.88 9.94 5.38
C GLU A 93 8.60 11.29 5.35
N LYS A 94 9.16 11.69 4.21
CA LYS A 94 9.96 12.91 4.11
C LYS A 94 9.11 14.18 4.04
N ASN A 95 7.99 14.13 3.31
CA ASN A 95 7.24 15.33 2.93
C ASN A 95 5.88 15.42 3.64
N ASN A 96 5.55 14.46 4.50
CA ASN A 96 4.26 14.37 5.17
C ASN A 96 3.09 14.45 4.17
N ALA A 97 3.26 13.75 3.04
CA ALA A 97 2.31 13.62 1.94
C ALA A 97 1.25 12.53 2.23
N ASP A 98 0.15 12.54 1.49
CA ASP A 98 -0.77 11.40 1.49
C ASP A 98 -0.18 10.23 0.68
N PHE A 99 -0.46 9.00 1.09
CA PHE A 99 0.09 7.81 0.45
C PHE A 99 -0.49 7.58 -0.94
N ALA A 100 -1.79 7.83 -1.14
CA ALA A 100 -2.43 7.65 -2.44
C ALA A 100 -1.85 8.62 -3.47
N ASP A 101 -1.72 9.91 -3.12
CA ASP A 101 -1.13 10.92 -4.00
C ASP A 101 0.34 10.58 -4.34
N ALA A 102 1.13 10.17 -3.34
CA ALA A 102 2.52 9.79 -3.56
C ALA A 102 2.65 8.58 -4.49
N LEU A 103 1.74 7.61 -4.36
CA LEU A 103 1.70 6.42 -5.19
C LEU A 103 1.28 6.73 -6.62
N ILE A 104 0.28 7.61 -6.81
CA ILE A 104 -0.12 8.11 -8.13
C ILE A 104 1.08 8.76 -8.83
N ALA A 105 1.78 9.69 -8.16
CA ALA A 105 2.93 10.38 -8.73
C ALA A 105 4.05 9.39 -9.13
N CYS A 106 4.38 8.45 -8.24
CA CYS A 106 5.41 7.46 -8.53
C CYS A 106 4.99 6.53 -9.67
N ARG A 107 3.71 6.15 -9.75
CA ARG A 107 3.22 5.26 -10.80
C ARG A 107 3.18 5.96 -12.15
N SER A 108 2.70 7.19 -12.24
CA SER A 108 2.78 7.99 -13.46
C SER A 108 4.22 8.16 -13.93
N GLN A 109 5.15 8.46 -13.02
CA GLN A 109 6.55 8.62 -13.37
C GLN A 109 7.18 7.33 -13.92
N SER A 110 6.79 6.15 -13.42
CA SER A 110 7.25 4.88 -13.97
C SER A 110 6.70 4.55 -15.37
N GLU A 111 5.70 5.30 -15.84
CA GLU A 111 5.22 5.29 -17.23
C GLU A 111 5.79 6.47 -18.03
N GLU A 112 6.94 7.00 -17.62
CA GLU A 112 7.66 8.09 -18.29
C GLU A 112 6.85 9.40 -18.42
N CYS A 113 5.78 9.57 -17.65
CA CYS A 113 5.06 10.82 -17.59
C CYS A 113 5.98 11.90 -17.01
N ALA A 114 6.11 13.02 -17.74
CA ALA A 114 6.92 14.15 -17.31
C ALA A 114 6.41 14.77 -16.00
N VAL A 115 5.07 14.83 -15.85
CA VAL A 115 4.40 15.42 -14.70
C VAL A 115 3.05 14.74 -14.45
N THR A 116 2.65 14.66 -13.19
CA THR A 116 1.29 14.33 -12.76
C THR A 116 0.58 15.62 -12.37
N TYR A 117 -0.43 16.02 -13.14
CA TYR A 117 -1.25 17.17 -12.77
C TYR A 117 -2.24 16.83 -11.64
N THR A 118 -2.45 17.77 -10.73
CA THR A 118 -3.44 17.68 -9.65
C THR A 118 -4.11 19.03 -9.41
N PHE A 119 -5.30 19.02 -8.80
CA PHE A 119 -5.93 20.23 -8.24
C PHE A 119 -5.72 20.36 -6.73
N ASP A 120 -5.08 19.37 -6.08
CA ASP A 120 -4.71 19.46 -4.67
C ASP A 120 -3.40 20.27 -4.50
N GLN A 121 -3.54 21.48 -3.96
CA GLN A 121 -2.41 22.38 -3.70
C GLN A 121 -1.38 21.79 -2.73
N LYS A 122 -1.79 20.98 -1.74
CA LYS A 122 -0.88 20.33 -0.80
C LYS A 122 -0.10 19.22 -1.51
N ALA A 123 -0.75 18.44 -2.36
CA ALA A 123 -0.10 17.39 -3.14
C ALA A 123 0.96 18.00 -4.10
N ALA A 124 0.56 18.98 -4.92
CA ALA A 124 1.47 19.69 -5.82
C ALA A 124 2.69 20.30 -5.09
N ARG A 125 2.50 20.80 -3.87
CA ARG A 125 3.60 21.38 -3.07
C ARG A 125 4.51 20.32 -2.44
N LYS A 126 3.98 19.17 -2.04
CA LYS A 126 4.68 18.19 -1.19
C LYS A 126 5.26 17.01 -1.96
N ILE A 127 4.75 16.69 -3.15
CA ILE A 127 5.05 15.43 -3.83
C ILE A 127 5.85 15.74 -5.09
N PRO A 128 7.13 15.32 -5.15
CA PRO A 128 7.93 15.45 -6.36
C PRO A 128 7.26 14.75 -7.54
N GLY A 129 7.16 15.44 -8.67
CA GLY A 129 6.49 14.95 -9.87
C GLY A 129 5.01 15.31 -9.96
N MET A 130 4.44 16.00 -8.96
CA MET A 130 3.10 16.59 -9.06
C MET A 130 3.13 18.10 -9.25
N GLU A 131 2.27 18.62 -10.12
CA GLU A 131 2.08 20.05 -10.37
C GLU A 131 0.59 20.44 -10.33
N LEU A 132 0.32 21.68 -9.91
CA LEU A 132 -1.04 22.20 -9.88
C LEU A 132 -1.47 22.55 -11.31
N LEU A 133 -2.60 21.99 -11.77
CA LEU A 133 -3.19 22.40 -13.05
C LEU A 133 -3.99 23.69 -12.84
N THR A 134 -3.57 24.76 -13.52
CA THR A 134 -4.14 26.11 -13.45
C THR A 134 -4.80 26.54 -14.73
#